data_AF-A0A091WF00-F1
#
_entry.id   AF-A0A091WF00-F1
#
_cell.length_a   1.000
_cell.length_b   1.000
_cell.length_c   1.000
_cell.angle_alpha   90.00
_cell.angle_beta   90.00
_cell.angle_gamma   90.00
#
_symmetry.space_group_name_H-M   'P 1'
#
loop_
_entity.id
_entity.type
_entity.pdbx_description
1 polymer ?
#
loop_
_entity_poly.entity_id
_entity_poly.type
_entity_poly.pdbx_seq_one_letter_code
_entity_poly.pdbx_strand_id
1 'polypeptide(L)'
;GQVKVFRALYTFEPRTPDELYFEEGDIIYISDMSDTNWWKGTCKGRTGLIPSNYVAEQAESIDNPLHEAAKRGNLSWLRECLDNRVGVNGLDKAGNTALYWACHGGHKDIVDVLFTQANLELNQQNKLGDTALHAAAWKGYADIVEMLLAKGARTDLKNNEKKLALDMATNAACASLLKKKQSAG
;
A
#
# COMPACT_ATOMS: atom_id res chain seq x y z
N GLY A 1 -4.75 11.04 -14.61
CA GLY A 1 -4.76 9.57 -14.72
C GLY A 1 -4.45 8.95 -13.37
N GLN A 2 -4.32 7.62 -13.30
CA GLN A 2 -3.74 6.97 -12.12
C GLN A 2 -2.25 7.32 -12.04
N VAL A 3 -1.75 7.69 -10.86
CA VAL A 3 -0.34 8.01 -10.66
C VAL A 3 0.50 6.77 -10.90
N LYS A 4 1.59 6.91 -11.67
CA LYS A 4 2.59 5.86 -11.89
C LYS A 4 3.87 6.23 -11.16
N VAL A 5 4.52 5.24 -10.56
CA VAL A 5 5.69 5.46 -9.70
C VAL A 5 6.90 4.79 -10.33
N PHE A 6 8.03 5.50 -10.31
CA PHE A 6 9.28 5.04 -10.89
C PHE A 6 10.43 5.27 -9.93
N ARG A 7 11.52 4.52 -10.10
CA ARG A 7 12.82 4.78 -9.51
C ARG A 7 13.76 5.31 -10.57
N ALA A 8 14.40 6.45 -10.32
CA ALA A 8 15.47 6.96 -11.17
C ALA A 8 16.66 5.99 -11.16
N LEU A 9 17.12 5.55 -12.34
CA LEU A 9 18.34 4.73 -12.46
C LEU A 9 19.59 5.60 -12.65
N TYR A 10 19.42 6.85 -13.08
CA TYR A 10 20.48 7.83 -13.28
C TYR A 10 20.01 9.23 -12.88
N THR A 11 20.92 10.09 -12.41
CA THR A 11 20.62 11.49 -12.10
C THR A 11 20.17 12.26 -13.33
N PHE A 12 19.18 13.14 -13.17
CA PHE A 12 18.74 14.06 -14.22
C PHE A 12 18.96 15.51 -13.79
N GLU A 13 19.75 16.24 -14.60
CA GLU A 13 20.00 17.66 -14.40
C GLU A 13 19.06 18.51 -15.28
N PRO A 14 18.26 19.41 -14.68
CA PRO A 14 17.31 20.23 -15.42
C PRO A 14 18.02 21.28 -16.27
N ARG A 15 17.53 21.50 -17.49
CA ARG A 15 18.03 22.52 -18.42
C ARG A 15 17.20 23.80 -18.37
N THR A 16 15.99 23.70 -17.85
CA THR A 16 15.05 24.81 -17.70
C THR A 16 14.52 24.85 -16.26
N PRO A 17 14.05 26.01 -15.77
CA PRO A 17 13.51 26.12 -14.40
C PRO A 17 12.27 25.27 -14.13
N ASP A 18 11.55 24.87 -15.18
CA ASP A 18 10.32 24.09 -15.07
C ASP A 18 10.60 22.57 -14.98
N GLU A 19 11.83 22.14 -15.27
CA GLU A 19 12.26 20.75 -15.20
C GLU A 19 12.60 20.34 -13.76
N LEU A 20 12.28 19.09 -13.42
CA LEU A 20 12.62 18.52 -12.12
C LEU A 20 14.08 18.09 -12.05
N TYR A 21 14.79 18.46 -10.98
CA TYR A 21 16.02 17.78 -10.59
C TYR A 21 15.73 16.60 -9.66
N PHE A 22 16.40 15.48 -9.92
CA PHE A 22 16.41 14.29 -9.07
C PHE A 22 17.67 13.45 -9.31
N GLU A 23 18.04 12.64 -8.33
CA GLU A 23 19.26 11.84 -8.29
C GLU A 23 18.97 10.36 -8.59
N GLU A 24 20.01 9.60 -8.92
CA GLU A 24 19.93 8.13 -8.94
C GLU A 24 19.32 7.59 -7.63
N GLY A 25 18.35 6.68 -7.77
CA GLY A 25 17.64 6.05 -6.66
C GLY A 25 16.38 6.77 -6.18
N ASP A 26 16.18 8.03 -6.58
CA ASP A 26 15.01 8.81 -6.21
C ASP A 26 13.70 8.21 -6.73
N ILE A 27 12.62 8.45 -6.00
CA ILE A 27 11.27 8.03 -6.38
C ILE A 27 10.56 9.17 -7.12
N ILE A 28 10.05 8.86 -8.30
CA ILE A 28 9.35 9.77 -9.19
C ILE A 28 7.88 9.35 -9.27
N TYR A 29 6.97 10.30 -9.04
CA TYR A 29 5.52 10.10 -9.12
C TYR A 29 4.99 10.84 -10.35
N ILE A 30 4.70 10.12 -11.43
CA ILE A 30 4.16 10.69 -12.66
C ILE A 30 2.64 10.83 -12.55
N SER A 31 2.17 12.06 -12.64
CA SER A 31 0.75 12.45 -12.46
C SER A 31 0.02 12.69 -13.80
N ASP A 32 0.76 13.10 -14.83
CA ASP A 32 0.23 13.35 -16.16
C ASP A 32 1.20 12.84 -17.24
N MET A 33 0.65 12.07 -18.17
CA MET A 33 1.35 11.45 -19.29
C MET A 33 0.68 11.79 -20.63
N SER A 34 -0.16 12.83 -20.68
CA SER A 34 -0.92 13.18 -21.89
C SER A 34 -0.04 13.73 -23.01
N ASP A 35 1.04 14.43 -22.66
CA ASP A 35 2.00 14.95 -23.64
C ASP A 35 3.03 13.87 -24.03
N THR A 36 3.42 13.88 -25.31
CA THR A 36 4.31 12.87 -25.89
C THR A 36 5.75 12.97 -25.37
N ASN A 37 6.23 14.18 -25.09
CA ASN A 37 7.63 14.47 -24.79
C ASN A 37 7.87 14.82 -23.33
N TRP A 38 6.88 15.43 -22.66
CA TRP A 38 7.05 15.98 -21.32
C TRP A 38 5.95 15.53 -20.38
N TRP A 39 6.31 14.75 -19.37
CA TRP A 39 5.37 14.32 -18.34
C TRP A 39 5.46 15.21 -17.10
N LYS A 40 4.33 15.37 -16.42
CA LYS A 40 4.27 16.09 -15.14
C LYS A 40 4.47 15.10 -14.00
N GLY A 41 5.54 15.29 -13.23
CA GLY A 41 5.87 14.44 -12.11
C GLY A 41 6.13 15.20 -10.82
N THR A 42 6.24 14.45 -9.73
CA THR A 42 6.73 14.92 -8.43
C THR A 42 7.92 14.06 -8.00
N CYS A 43 8.96 14.70 -7.46
CA CYS A 43 10.09 14.01 -6.82
C CYS A 43 10.59 14.87 -5.66
N LYS A 44 10.88 14.26 -4.49
CA LYS A 44 11.35 14.96 -3.28
C LYS A 44 10.49 16.18 -2.91
N GLY A 45 9.16 16.05 -3.06
CA GLY A 45 8.19 17.11 -2.76
C GLY A 45 8.12 18.27 -3.78
N ARG A 46 8.91 18.24 -4.85
CA ARG A 46 8.84 19.23 -5.93
C ARG A 46 8.09 18.67 -7.12
N THR A 47 7.27 19.49 -7.77
CA THR A 47 6.55 19.15 -9.00
C THR A 47 7.15 19.92 -10.17
N GLY A 48 7.28 19.25 -11.32
CA GLY A 48 7.78 19.86 -12.54
C GLY A 48 7.70 18.90 -13.73
N LEU A 49 8.37 19.27 -14.82
CA LEU A 49 8.41 18.50 -16.05
C LEU A 49 9.56 17.50 -16.03
N ILE A 50 9.31 16.32 -16.59
CA ILE A 50 10.28 15.25 -16.77
C ILE A 50 10.16 14.76 -18.21
N PRO A 51 11.26 14.62 -18.97
CA PRO A 51 11.19 14.08 -20.32
C PRO A 51 10.64 12.64 -20.30
N SER A 52 9.67 12.34 -21.16
CA SER A 52 9.08 11.00 -21.25
C SER A 52 10.11 9.93 -21.65
N ASN A 53 11.08 10.30 -22.50
CA ASN A 53 12.18 9.43 -22.90
C ASN A 53 13.14 9.11 -21.75
N TYR A 54 13.40 10.06 -20.84
CA TYR A 54 14.15 9.77 -19.62
C TYR A 54 13.43 8.68 -18.82
N VAL A 55 12.12 8.83 -18.58
CA VAL A 55 11.36 7.84 -17.79
C VAL A 55 11.33 6.47 -18.47
N ALA A 56 11.28 6.43 -19.80
CA ALA A 56 11.25 5.18 -20.57
C ALA A 56 12.60 4.44 -20.58
N GLU A 57 13.73 5.16 -20.60
CA GLU A 57 15.06 4.58 -20.81
C GLU A 57 15.91 4.51 -19.53
N GLN A 58 15.62 5.36 -18.56
CA GLN A 58 16.48 5.64 -17.40
C GLN A 58 15.73 5.59 -16.07
N ALA A 59 14.51 5.06 -16.04
CA ALA A 59 13.77 4.83 -14.82
C ALA A 59 13.13 3.44 -14.80
N GLU A 60 13.02 2.86 -13.61
CA GLU A 60 12.39 1.56 -13.39
C GLU A 60 10.96 1.76 -12.86
N SER A 61 9.96 1.16 -13.51
CA SER A 61 8.57 1.20 -13.03
C SER A 61 8.41 0.42 -11.73
N ILE A 62 7.78 1.03 -10.74
CA ILE A 62 7.36 0.37 -9.50
C ILE A 62 5.85 0.15 -9.57
N ASP A 63 5.44 -1.10 -9.84
CA ASP A 63 4.03 -1.44 -10.04
C ASP A 63 3.19 -1.28 -8.76
N ASN A 64 3.77 -1.56 -7.59
CA ASN A 64 3.04 -1.68 -6.32
C ASN A 64 3.74 -0.94 -5.16
N PRO A 65 4.06 0.36 -5.30
CA PRO A 65 4.92 1.09 -4.36
C PRO A 65 4.34 1.13 -2.94
N LEU A 66 3.03 1.35 -2.80
CA LEU A 66 2.36 1.34 -1.50
C LEU A 66 2.41 -0.04 -0.83
N HIS A 67 2.39 -1.13 -1.61
CA HIS A 67 2.52 -2.50 -1.09
C HIS A 67 3.95 -2.78 -0.63
N GLU A 68 4.95 -2.34 -1.40
CA GLU A 68 6.35 -2.49 -1.03
C GLU A 68 6.69 -1.72 0.24
N ALA A 69 6.22 -0.47 0.34
CA ALA A 69 6.36 0.34 1.54
C ALA A 69 5.70 -0.34 2.75
N ALA A 70 4.46 -0.79 2.61
CA ALA A 70 3.74 -1.49 3.68
C ALA A 70 4.42 -2.79 4.10
N LYS A 71 4.82 -3.64 3.15
CA LYS A 71 5.47 -4.93 3.42
C LYS A 71 6.79 -4.78 4.18
N ARG A 72 7.55 -3.72 3.88
CA ARG A 72 8.84 -3.42 4.51
C ARG A 72 8.72 -2.59 5.80
N GLY A 73 7.54 -2.13 6.18
CA GLY A 73 7.36 -1.21 7.31
C GLY A 73 7.95 0.18 7.05
N ASN A 74 8.07 0.60 5.78
CA ASN A 74 8.64 1.91 5.43
C ASN A 74 7.56 3.00 5.50
N LEU A 75 7.36 3.53 6.70
CA LEU A 75 6.34 4.55 6.98
C LEU A 75 6.55 5.85 6.19
N SER A 76 7.81 6.27 6.01
CA SER A 76 8.14 7.49 5.27
C SER A 76 7.69 7.37 3.81
N TRP A 77 8.06 6.27 3.16
CA TRP A 77 7.70 6.06 1.76
C TRP A 77 6.21 5.79 1.57
N LEU A 78 5.56 5.11 2.53
CA LEU A 78 4.11 4.91 2.51
C LEU A 78 3.37 6.27 2.52
N ARG A 79 3.76 7.19 3.42
CA ARG A 79 3.18 8.54 3.47
C ARG A 79 3.40 9.29 2.17
N GLU A 80 4.62 9.24 1.64
CA GLU A 80 4.94 9.88 0.36
C GLU A 80 4.08 9.34 -0.80
N CYS A 81 3.82 8.03 -0.84
CA CYS A 81 2.89 7.43 -1.81
C CYS A 81 1.47 7.99 -1.67
N LEU A 82 0.96 8.09 -0.43
CA LEU A 82 -0.40 8.61 -0.17
C LEU A 82 -0.51 10.09 -0.50
N ASP A 83 0.48 10.90 -0.14
CA ASP A 83 0.56 12.33 -0.45
C ASP A 83 0.59 12.56 -1.97
N ASN A 84 1.26 11.67 -2.71
CA ASN A 84 1.27 11.65 -4.17
C ASN A 84 0.09 10.88 -4.80
N ARG A 85 -0.99 10.63 -4.03
CA ARG A 85 -2.25 10.06 -4.54
C ARG A 85 -2.13 8.69 -5.19
N VAL A 86 -1.16 7.87 -4.76
CA VAL A 86 -1.13 6.45 -5.11
C VAL A 86 -2.39 5.78 -4.54
N GLY A 87 -3.06 4.97 -5.35
CA GLY A 87 -4.33 4.34 -4.97
C GLY A 87 -4.18 3.39 -3.77
N VAL A 88 -4.88 3.70 -2.67
CA VAL A 88 -4.79 2.94 -1.41
C VAL A 88 -5.31 1.50 -1.51
N ASN A 89 -6.29 1.26 -2.39
CA ASN A 89 -6.92 -0.06 -2.62
C ASN A 89 -6.39 -0.76 -3.88
N GLY A 90 -5.22 -0.35 -4.39
CA GLY A 90 -4.55 -1.10 -5.47
C GLY A 90 -4.34 -2.56 -5.06
N LEU A 91 -4.33 -3.46 -6.04
CA LEU A 91 -4.11 -4.88 -5.82
C LEU A 91 -2.82 -5.31 -6.49
N ASP A 92 -1.97 -6.03 -5.75
CA ASP A 92 -0.81 -6.70 -6.33
C ASP A 92 -1.22 -7.91 -7.19
N LYS A 93 -0.23 -8.58 -7.80
CA LYS A 93 -0.47 -9.77 -8.66
C LYS A 93 -1.11 -10.94 -7.91
N ALA A 94 -1.06 -10.97 -6.58
CA ALA A 94 -1.70 -11.97 -5.74
C ALA A 94 -3.08 -11.51 -5.20
N GLY A 95 -3.53 -10.30 -5.55
CA GLY A 95 -4.79 -9.73 -5.10
C GLY A 95 -4.72 -9.14 -3.69
N ASN A 96 -3.52 -8.93 -3.13
CA ASN A 96 -3.36 -8.31 -1.82
C ASN A 96 -3.42 -6.79 -1.95
N THR A 97 -3.94 -6.12 -0.93
CA THR A 97 -3.82 -4.67 -0.75
C THR A 97 -2.55 -4.31 0.06
N ALA A 98 -2.20 -3.02 0.11
CA ALA A 98 -1.18 -2.54 1.04
C ALA A 98 -1.54 -2.83 2.51
N LEU A 99 -2.83 -2.75 2.87
CA LEU A 99 -3.32 -3.10 4.21
C LEU A 99 -3.04 -4.56 4.55
N TYR A 100 -3.27 -5.49 3.61
CA TYR A 100 -2.93 -6.91 3.82
C TYR A 100 -1.46 -7.06 4.18
N TRP A 101 -0.54 -6.42 3.43
CA TRP A 101 0.90 -6.51 3.71
C TRP A 101 1.31 -5.86 5.02
N ALA A 102 0.70 -4.73 5.40
CA ALA A 102 0.92 -4.09 6.69
C ALA A 102 0.52 -5.02 7.85
N CYS A 103 -0.67 -5.61 7.77
CA CYS A 103 -1.18 -6.56 8.76
C CYS A 103 -0.39 -7.87 8.80
N HIS A 104 0.03 -8.39 7.64
CA HIS A 104 0.89 -9.57 7.56
C HIS A 104 2.30 -9.32 8.12
N GLY A 105 2.79 -8.08 8.05
CA GLY A 105 4.10 -7.69 8.57
C GLY A 105 4.13 -7.25 10.03
N GLY A 106 2.97 -7.01 10.65
CA GLY A 106 2.90 -6.52 12.03
C GLY A 106 3.16 -5.01 12.16
N HIS A 107 3.06 -4.27 11.05
CA HIS A 107 3.45 -2.85 11.00
C HIS A 107 2.28 -1.96 11.43
N LYS A 108 2.09 -1.83 12.75
CA LYS A 108 0.97 -1.11 13.35
C LYS A 108 0.88 0.36 12.90
N ASP A 109 2.02 1.04 12.82
CA ASP A 109 2.14 2.43 12.36
C ASP A 109 1.68 2.62 10.90
N ILE A 110 1.97 1.65 10.04
CA ILE A 110 1.47 1.62 8.66
C ILE A 110 -0.05 1.43 8.66
N VAL A 111 -0.58 0.50 9.47
CA VAL A 111 -2.04 0.26 9.59
C VAL A 111 -2.75 1.53 10.06
N ASP A 112 -2.21 2.21 11.07
CA ASP A 112 -2.75 3.49 11.57
C ASP A 112 -2.82 4.54 10.46
N VAL A 113 -1.75 4.72 9.68
CA VAL A 113 -1.75 5.68 8.57
C VAL A 113 -2.76 5.29 7.48
N LEU A 114 -2.83 4.01 7.09
CA LEU A 114 -3.82 3.55 6.11
C LEU A 114 -5.25 3.81 6.59
N PHE A 115 -5.54 3.65 7.89
CA PHE A 115 -6.87 3.90 8.47
C PHE A 115 -7.32 5.35 8.40
N THR A 116 -6.42 6.30 8.16
CA THR A 116 -6.76 7.71 7.92
C THR A 116 -7.35 7.93 6.52
N GLN A 117 -7.20 6.98 5.60
CA GLN A 117 -7.71 7.09 4.24
C GLN A 117 -9.22 6.80 4.19
N ALA A 118 -9.99 7.77 3.69
CA ALA A 118 -11.45 7.76 3.79
C ALA A 118 -12.14 6.58 3.08
N ASN A 119 -11.53 6.07 1.99
CA ASN A 119 -12.09 5.01 1.15
C ASN A 119 -11.35 3.67 1.32
N LEU A 120 -10.64 3.45 2.41
CA LEU A 120 -9.88 2.21 2.64
C LEU A 120 -10.81 0.98 2.64
N GLU A 121 -10.49 -0.01 1.81
CA GLU A 121 -11.15 -1.32 1.79
C GLU A 121 -10.52 -2.27 2.82
N LEU A 122 -11.33 -2.75 3.77
CA LEU A 122 -10.89 -3.64 4.85
C LEU A 122 -11.06 -5.12 4.54
N ASN A 123 -11.99 -5.43 3.63
CA ASN A 123 -12.57 -6.75 3.44
C ASN A 123 -12.19 -7.38 2.10
N GLN A 124 -11.26 -6.77 1.36
CA GLN A 124 -10.71 -7.35 0.13
C GLN A 124 -10.14 -8.74 0.42
N GLN A 125 -10.62 -9.74 -0.32
CA GLN A 125 -10.07 -11.09 -0.33
C GLN A 125 -9.04 -11.21 -1.45
N ASN A 126 -7.84 -11.70 -1.14
CA ASN A 126 -6.82 -11.97 -2.14
C ASN A 126 -7.14 -13.26 -2.94
N LYS A 127 -6.24 -13.71 -3.81
CA LYS A 127 -6.45 -14.93 -4.61
C LYS A 127 -6.60 -16.22 -3.79
N LEU A 128 -6.16 -16.23 -2.53
CA LEU A 128 -6.35 -17.34 -1.58
C LEU A 128 -7.63 -17.17 -0.74
N GLY A 129 -8.37 -16.09 -0.94
CA GLY A 129 -9.55 -15.75 -0.15
C GLY A 129 -9.22 -15.07 1.18
N ASP A 130 -7.94 -14.80 1.48
CA ASP A 130 -7.56 -14.19 2.75
C ASP A 130 -7.78 -12.67 2.73
N THR A 131 -8.26 -12.14 3.86
CA THR A 131 -8.35 -10.71 4.14
C THR A 131 -7.17 -10.24 4.99
N ALA A 132 -7.01 -8.93 5.18
CA ALA A 132 -6.02 -8.38 6.12
C ALA A 132 -6.21 -8.92 7.55
N LEU A 133 -7.46 -9.20 7.96
CA LEU A 133 -7.77 -9.79 9.26
C LEU A 133 -7.33 -11.26 9.37
N HIS A 134 -7.44 -12.05 8.29
CA HIS A 134 -6.88 -13.40 8.26
C HIS A 134 -5.36 -13.36 8.48
N ALA A 135 -4.66 -12.45 7.80
CA ALA A 135 -3.21 -12.30 7.95
C ALA A 135 -2.80 -11.90 9.36
N ALA A 136 -3.43 -10.88 9.95
CA ALA A 136 -3.13 -10.44 11.32
C ALA A 136 -3.38 -11.55 12.36
N ALA A 137 -4.50 -12.27 12.22
CA ALA A 137 -4.84 -13.40 13.11
C ALA A 137 -3.83 -14.54 12.99
N TRP A 138 -3.45 -14.91 11.76
CA TRP A 138 -2.45 -15.95 11.48
C TRP A 138 -1.07 -15.59 12.05
N LYS A 139 -0.67 -14.33 11.93
CA LYS A 139 0.60 -13.85 12.48
C LYS A 139 0.57 -13.60 13.99
N GLY A 140 -0.61 -13.59 14.61
CA GLY A 140 -0.76 -13.43 16.05
C GLY A 140 -0.67 -11.98 16.54
N TYR A 141 -0.88 -11.00 15.67
CA TYR A 141 -0.82 -9.57 16.04
C TYR A 141 -2.16 -9.11 16.63
N ALA A 142 -2.35 -9.36 17.93
CA ALA A 142 -3.61 -9.13 18.62
C ALA A 142 -4.04 -7.65 18.63
N ASP A 143 -3.09 -6.73 18.71
CA ASP A 143 -3.31 -5.29 18.61
C ASP A 143 -3.82 -4.88 17.22
N ILE A 144 -3.23 -5.40 16.14
CA ILE A 144 -3.72 -5.16 14.77
C ILE A 144 -5.08 -5.80 14.54
N VAL A 145 -5.33 -7.00 15.09
CA VAL A 145 -6.66 -7.62 15.07
C VAL A 145 -7.69 -6.71 15.75
N GLU A 146 -7.39 -6.20 16.94
CA GLU A 146 -8.26 -5.26 17.66
C GLU A 146 -8.54 -4.00 16.85
N MET A 147 -7.51 -3.40 16.25
CA MET A 147 -7.63 -2.23 15.38
C MET A 147 -8.55 -2.48 14.18
N LEU A 148 -8.37 -3.61 13.48
CA LEU A 148 -9.22 -3.99 12.35
C LEU A 148 -10.69 -4.19 12.78
N LEU A 149 -10.92 -4.85 13.92
CA LEU A 149 -12.27 -5.06 14.45
C LEU A 149 -12.95 -3.75 14.91
N ALA A 150 -12.17 -2.81 15.44
CA ALA A 150 -12.64 -1.47 15.80
C ALA A 150 -12.97 -0.63 14.56
N LYS A 151 -12.21 -0.80 13.47
CA LYS A 151 -12.46 -0.15 12.17
C LYS A 151 -13.62 -0.80 11.39
N GLY A 152 -14.14 -1.94 11.85
CA GLY A 152 -15.30 -2.61 11.25
C GLY A 152 -14.96 -3.68 10.22
N ALA A 153 -13.76 -4.28 10.29
CA ALA A 153 -13.43 -5.44 9.46
C ALA A 153 -14.40 -6.61 9.73
N ARG A 154 -14.83 -7.27 8.67
CA ARG A 154 -15.75 -8.40 8.70
C ARG A 154 -15.07 -9.66 9.25
N THR A 155 -15.77 -10.35 10.15
CA THR A 155 -15.31 -11.61 10.78
C THR A 155 -15.97 -12.86 10.21
N ASP A 156 -16.88 -12.70 9.26
CA ASP A 156 -17.70 -13.77 8.65
C ASP A 156 -17.18 -14.24 7.28
N LEU A 157 -16.16 -13.58 6.74
CA LEU A 157 -15.53 -13.95 5.48
C LEU A 157 -14.65 -15.18 5.64
N LYS A 158 -14.83 -16.15 4.74
CA LYS A 158 -14.04 -17.38 4.68
C LYS A 158 -13.06 -17.32 3.52
N ASN A 159 -11.82 -17.75 3.76
CA ASN A 159 -10.86 -17.97 2.69
C ASN A 159 -11.18 -19.22 1.85
N ASN A 160 -10.34 -19.54 0.86
CA ASN A 160 -10.58 -20.67 -0.05
C ASN A 160 -10.51 -22.03 0.66
N GLU A 161 -9.89 -22.12 1.82
CA GLU A 161 -9.90 -23.31 2.69
C GLU A 161 -11.13 -23.37 3.61
N LYS A 162 -12.10 -22.47 3.42
CA LYS A 162 -13.31 -22.32 4.23
C LYS A 162 -13.05 -21.88 5.68
N LYS A 163 -11.86 -21.32 5.96
CA LYS A 163 -11.45 -20.83 7.28
C LYS A 163 -11.82 -19.37 7.45
N LEU A 164 -12.39 -19.02 8.59
CA LEU A 164 -12.55 -17.65 9.05
C LEU A 164 -11.23 -17.11 9.61
N ALA A 165 -11.13 -15.80 9.81
CA ALA A 165 -9.99 -15.22 10.53
C ALA A 165 -9.81 -15.83 11.94
N LEU A 166 -10.89 -16.23 12.61
CA LEU A 166 -10.81 -16.94 13.89
C LEU A 166 -10.08 -18.29 13.77
N ASP A 167 -10.34 -19.04 12.71
CA ASP A 167 -9.73 -20.35 12.47
C ASP A 167 -8.24 -20.22 12.12
N MET A 168 -7.82 -19.02 11.71
CA MET A 168 -6.41 -18.69 11.44
C MET A 168 -5.65 -18.25 12.70
N ALA A 169 -6.32 -17.91 13.79
CA ALA A 169 -5.69 -17.32 14.98
C ALA A 169 -4.65 -18.28 15.61
N THR A 170 -3.38 -17.85 15.66
CA THR A 170 -2.28 -18.67 16.20
C THR A 170 -2.02 -18.48 17.70
N ASN A 171 -2.66 -17.49 18.33
CA ASN A 171 -2.56 -17.27 19.78
C ASN A 171 -3.91 -16.97 20.44
N ALA A 172 -3.93 -17.14 21.77
CA ALA A 172 -5.14 -16.99 22.57
C ALA A 172 -5.70 -15.56 22.57
N ALA A 173 -4.84 -14.55 22.45
CA ALA A 173 -5.26 -13.15 22.44
C ALA A 173 -6.09 -12.83 21.18
N CYS A 174 -5.57 -13.17 19.99
CA CYS A 174 -6.29 -13.00 18.72
C CYS A 174 -7.60 -13.82 18.72
N ALA A 175 -7.54 -15.09 19.13
CA ALA A 175 -8.71 -15.96 19.17
C ALA A 175 -9.81 -15.38 20.11
N SER A 176 -9.41 -14.83 21.25
CA SER A 176 -10.35 -14.22 22.20
C SER A 176 -11.03 -12.98 21.64
N LEU A 177 -10.29 -12.10 20.95
CA LEU A 177 -10.85 -10.91 20.30
C LEU A 177 -11.88 -11.29 19.22
N LEU A 178 -11.53 -12.25 18.37
CA LEU A 178 -12.38 -12.69 17.25
C LEU A 178 -13.65 -13.41 17.73
N LYS A 179 -13.56 -14.22 18.81
CA LYS A 179 -14.74 -14.84 19.44
C LYS A 179 -15.70 -13.81 20.03
N LYS A 180 -15.18 -12.82 20.76
CA LYS A 180 -16.01 -11.77 21.38
C LYS A 180 -16.84 -10.99 20.35
N LYS A 181 -16.26 -10.70 19.18
CA LYS A 181 -16.98 -9.98 18.12
C LYS A 181 -18.10 -10.82 17.49
N GLN A 182 -17.90 -12.12 17.32
CA GLN A 182 -18.93 -13.03 16.78
C GLN A 182 -20.14 -13.15 17.71
N SER A 183 -19.95 -13.09 19.04
CA SER A 183 -21.06 -13.14 20.00
C SER A 183 -21.85 -11.83 20.15
N ALA A 184 -21.39 -10.74 19.53
CA ALA A 184 -21.95 -9.40 19.70
C ALA A 184 -22.77 -8.90 18.49
N GLY A 185 -22.94 -9.73 17.45
CA GLY A 185 -23.78 -9.46 16.27
C GLY A 185 -24.91 -10.46 16.17
#